data_AF-A0A842Q4Y5-F1
#
_entry.id   AF-A0A842Q4Y5-F1
#
_cell.length_a   1.000
_cell.length_b   1.000
_cell.length_c   1.000
_cell.angle_alpha   90.00
_cell.angle_beta   90.00
_cell.angle_gamma   90.00
#
_symmetry.space_group_name_H-M   'P 1'
#
loop_
_entity.id
_entity.type
_entity.pdbx_description
1 polymer ?
#
loop_
_entity_poly.entity_id
_entity_poly.type
_entity_poly.pdbx_seq_one_letter_code
_entity_poly.pdbx_strand_id
1 'polypeptide(L)'
;MLPFVLNDDGKELVLLDSEAQNQLILNQDDTTQPIAKGGEFFSAEILRKFNPNLSSSESLDNWTWRLTQQNENLRLFIWELGVRTPSDWALLCRHIPRSLEPHLQKGDREIVEVFHAVYRRDRRNSHEKGRCFQPTLNQLQEMCDLLKPKNIIISHRKLIYHLKRIAEILRQDTLYRKTGSPQTIPIEVYDKSSENYVTNLELGYYTDTPLEEIELNQLKEDCHSLFEEVLYEAISEVVEQKVEDLQKSKGYKSFAQQFPEGLRLYYQKNMSLGEIAKLWGIPWCQARRIFKLENFLDNVQYRTEEKFIAKISKTNTKSQLATICNSPDYLKNVAEEIRNYALNKTFNHAHAEILSGKKQKKNSLFAQILQRYLNNLIAEAA
;
A
#
# COMPACT_ATOMS: atom_id res chain seq x y z
N MET A 1 -50.32 13.84 -35.76
CA MET A 1 -49.14 13.74 -34.89
C MET A 1 -48.62 15.14 -34.67
N LEU A 2 -48.20 15.51 -33.45
CA LEU A 2 -47.59 16.82 -33.19
C LEU A 2 -46.22 16.85 -33.89
N PRO A 3 -46.04 17.64 -34.97
CA PRO A 3 -44.79 17.63 -35.74
C PRO A 3 -43.72 18.57 -35.13
N PHE A 4 -43.98 19.11 -33.94
CA PHE A 4 -43.14 20.06 -33.24
C PHE A 4 -42.66 19.46 -31.93
N VAL A 5 -41.36 19.51 -31.70
CA VAL A 5 -40.75 19.21 -30.41
C VAL A 5 -39.69 20.24 -30.13
N LEU A 6 -39.40 20.50 -28.86
CA LEU A 6 -38.21 21.27 -28.53
C LEU A 6 -36.97 20.39 -28.73
N ASN A 7 -35.83 21.01 -29.03
CA ASN A 7 -34.54 20.34 -29.01
C ASN A 7 -34.23 19.80 -27.60
N ASP A 8 -33.17 19.01 -27.47
CA ASP A 8 -32.84 18.31 -26.22
C ASP A 8 -32.56 19.27 -25.04
N ASP A 9 -32.20 20.52 -25.33
CA ASP A 9 -31.98 21.60 -24.34
C ASP A 9 -33.25 22.42 -24.04
N GLY A 10 -34.37 22.16 -24.73
CA GLY A 10 -35.65 22.85 -24.52
C GLY A 10 -35.73 24.27 -25.07
N LYS A 11 -34.79 24.69 -25.94
CA LYS A 11 -34.63 26.09 -26.38
C LYS A 11 -35.12 26.38 -27.79
N GLU A 12 -34.98 25.42 -28.70
CA GLU A 12 -35.28 25.62 -30.12
C GLU A 12 -36.37 24.66 -30.57
N LEU A 13 -37.20 25.10 -31.51
CA LEU A 13 -38.25 24.27 -32.09
C LEU A 13 -37.70 23.43 -33.24
N VAL A 14 -37.91 22.12 -33.15
CA VAL A 14 -37.52 21.12 -34.14
C VAL A 14 -38.79 20.58 -34.80
N LEU A 15 -38.80 20.62 -36.13
CA LEU A 15 -39.85 20.09 -36.98
C LEU A 15 -39.45 18.73 -37.51
N LEU A 16 -40.39 17.79 -37.51
CA LEU A 16 -40.28 16.58 -38.32
C LEU A 16 -40.95 16.84 -39.67
N ASP A 17 -40.23 16.54 -40.76
CA ASP A 17 -40.79 16.59 -42.12
C ASP A 17 -42.03 15.68 -42.22
N SER A 18 -42.89 15.95 -43.21
CA SER A 18 -44.12 15.22 -43.53
C SER A 18 -43.94 13.69 -43.67
N GLU A 19 -42.72 13.23 -43.99
CA GLU A 19 -42.34 11.81 -44.07
C GLU A 19 -41.64 11.28 -42.80
N ALA A 20 -41.49 12.11 -41.76
CA ALA A 20 -40.77 11.85 -40.50
C ALA A 20 -39.29 11.42 -40.65
N GLN A 21 -38.69 11.68 -41.82
CA GLN A 21 -37.31 11.28 -42.12
C GLN A 21 -36.26 12.34 -41.76
N ASN A 22 -36.59 13.62 -41.91
CA ASN A 22 -35.65 14.73 -41.70
C ASN A 22 -36.10 15.61 -40.53
N GLN A 23 -35.14 16.06 -39.72
CA GLN A 23 -35.34 17.03 -38.66
C GLN A 23 -34.95 18.42 -39.17
N LEU A 24 -35.80 19.43 -38.95
CA LEU A 24 -35.55 20.82 -39.34
C LEU A 24 -35.58 21.71 -38.09
N ILE A 25 -34.63 22.62 -37.93
CA ILE A 25 -34.66 23.63 -36.87
C ILE A 25 -35.41 24.86 -37.39
N LEU A 26 -36.37 25.35 -36.61
CA LEU A 26 -37.06 26.62 -36.87
C LEU A 26 -36.26 27.77 -36.24
N ASN A 27 -35.64 28.60 -37.08
CA ASN A 27 -34.93 29.79 -36.63
C ASN A 27 -35.91 30.91 -36.22
N GLN A 28 -35.41 31.88 -35.46
CA GLN A 28 -36.19 33.07 -35.04
C GLN A 28 -36.66 33.93 -36.23
N ASP A 29 -36.05 33.76 -37.41
CA ASP A 29 -36.38 34.45 -38.66
C ASP A 29 -37.41 33.67 -39.52
N ASP A 30 -38.16 32.71 -38.94
CA ASP A 30 -39.11 31.81 -39.63
C ASP A 30 -38.49 30.95 -40.76
N THR A 31 -37.16 30.84 -40.80
CA THR A 31 -36.45 29.99 -41.76
C THR A 31 -36.16 28.61 -41.17
N THR A 32 -36.37 27.56 -41.97
CA THR A 32 -36.08 26.17 -41.58
C THR A 32 -34.73 25.73 -42.11
N GLN A 33 -33.86 25.22 -41.23
CA GLN A 33 -32.58 24.62 -41.64
C GLN A 33 -32.60 23.11 -41.40
N PRO A 34 -32.21 22.29 -42.40
CA PRO A 34 -32.11 20.85 -42.22
C PRO A 34 -30.92 20.50 -41.34
N ILE A 35 -31.14 19.60 -40.38
CA ILE A 35 -30.07 19.09 -39.52
C ILE A 35 -29.23 18.09 -40.32
N ALA A 36 -27.90 18.24 -40.24
CA ALA A 36 -26.97 17.32 -40.87
C ALA A 36 -27.10 15.90 -40.26
N LYS A 37 -26.93 14.86 -41.10
CA LYS A 37 -26.93 13.46 -40.64
C LYS A 37 -25.87 13.27 -39.55
N GLY A 38 -26.30 12.81 -38.37
CA GLY A 38 -25.46 12.65 -37.17
C GLY A 38 -25.67 13.73 -36.10
N GLY A 39 -26.43 14.79 -36.38
CA GLY A 39 -26.84 15.81 -35.40
C GLY A 39 -28.31 15.70 -34.95
N GLU A 40 -28.97 14.56 -35.23
CA GLU A 40 -30.37 14.33 -34.89
C GLU A 40 -30.62 14.45 -33.38
N PHE A 41 -31.61 15.26 -32.99
CA PHE A 41 -32.03 15.41 -31.59
C PHE A 41 -32.77 14.17 -31.11
N PHE A 42 -32.49 13.76 -29.86
CA PHE A 42 -33.07 12.57 -29.26
C PHE A 42 -34.57 12.76 -28.98
N SER A 43 -34.99 13.97 -28.60
CA SER A 43 -36.39 14.35 -28.38
C SER A 43 -37.24 14.15 -29.64
N ALA A 44 -36.68 14.46 -30.81
CA ALA A 44 -37.31 14.23 -32.10
C ALA A 44 -37.32 12.74 -32.49
N GLU A 45 -36.28 11.99 -32.12
CA GLU A 45 -36.23 10.54 -32.31
C GLU A 45 -37.28 9.78 -31.47
N ILE A 46 -37.52 10.22 -30.22
CA ILE A 46 -38.54 9.67 -29.33
C ILE A 46 -39.93 9.75 -30.00
N LEU A 47 -40.28 10.91 -30.54
CA LEU A 47 -41.55 11.12 -31.23
C LEU A 47 -41.62 10.38 -32.57
N ARG A 48 -40.52 10.33 -33.34
CA ARG A 48 -40.45 9.56 -34.60
C ARG A 48 -40.77 8.08 -34.40
N LYS A 49 -40.28 7.49 -33.31
CA LYS A 49 -40.46 6.05 -33.01
C LYS A 49 -41.72 5.76 -32.18
N PHE A 50 -42.41 6.77 -31.67
CA PHE A 50 -43.62 6.59 -30.88
C PHE A 50 -44.82 6.26 -31.78
N ASN A 51 -45.49 5.15 -31.50
CA ASN A 51 -46.71 4.76 -32.21
C ASN A 51 -47.93 4.92 -31.29
N PRO A 52 -48.79 5.93 -31.51
CA PRO A 52 -49.95 6.18 -30.65
C PRO A 52 -51.05 5.10 -30.76
N ASN A 53 -50.97 4.21 -31.75
CA ASN A 53 -51.98 3.17 -31.99
C ASN A 53 -51.63 1.82 -31.33
N LEU A 54 -50.45 1.72 -30.70
CA LEU A 54 -49.97 0.52 -30.01
C LEU A 54 -50.54 0.45 -28.58
N SER A 55 -51.84 0.16 -28.46
CA SER A 55 -52.54 -0.21 -27.20
C SER A 55 -52.48 0.79 -26.03
N SER A 56 -53.59 0.92 -25.30
CA SER A 56 -53.85 1.90 -24.23
C SER A 56 -52.91 1.87 -22.99
N SER A 57 -51.80 1.12 -22.98
CA SER A 57 -50.87 1.03 -21.84
C SER A 57 -49.53 1.76 -22.02
N GLU A 58 -49.14 2.13 -23.24
CA GLU A 58 -47.88 2.85 -23.47
C GLU A 58 -48.17 4.36 -23.63
N SER A 59 -48.25 5.07 -22.50
CA SER A 59 -48.21 6.54 -22.52
C SER A 59 -46.89 7.02 -23.12
N LEU A 60 -46.91 8.21 -23.73
CA LEU A 60 -45.70 8.85 -24.24
C LEU A 60 -44.62 8.96 -23.14
N ASP A 61 -45.01 9.16 -21.88
CA ASP A 61 -44.09 9.21 -20.73
C ASP A 61 -43.38 7.88 -20.49
N ASN A 62 -44.11 6.75 -20.51
CA ASN A 62 -43.54 5.42 -20.32
C ASN A 62 -42.62 5.03 -21.49
N TRP A 63 -43.04 5.39 -22.71
CA TRP A 63 -42.24 5.22 -23.91
C TRP A 63 -40.93 6.00 -23.86
N THR A 64 -41.03 7.29 -23.53
CA THR A 64 -39.88 8.20 -23.36
C THR A 64 -38.93 7.64 -22.32
N TRP A 65 -39.44 7.27 -21.14
CA TRP A 65 -38.62 6.68 -20.08
C TRP A 65 -37.87 5.44 -20.56
N ARG A 66 -38.56 4.51 -21.24
CA ARG A 66 -37.95 3.29 -21.77
C ARG A 66 -36.87 3.58 -22.81
N LEU A 67 -37.12 4.51 -23.74
CA LEU A 67 -36.17 4.85 -24.78
C LEU A 67 -34.94 5.56 -24.20
N THR A 68 -35.13 6.46 -23.22
CA THR A 68 -34.04 7.10 -22.47
C THR A 68 -33.18 6.06 -21.73
N GLN A 69 -33.78 5.03 -21.14
CA GLN A 69 -33.03 3.93 -20.50
C GLN A 69 -32.24 3.07 -21.49
N GLN A 70 -32.67 3.01 -22.76
CA GLN A 70 -32.06 2.17 -23.80
C GLN A 70 -31.06 2.93 -24.67
N ASN A 71 -31.08 4.26 -24.67
CA ASN A 71 -30.17 5.10 -25.44
C ASN A 71 -28.69 4.83 -25.06
N GLU A 72 -27.89 4.37 -26.01
CA GLU A 72 -26.49 4.03 -25.77
C GLU A 72 -25.62 5.24 -25.48
N ASN A 73 -25.84 6.37 -26.18
CA ASN A 73 -25.09 7.60 -25.98
C ASN A 73 -25.30 8.17 -24.57
N LEU A 74 -26.55 8.21 -24.09
CA LEU A 74 -26.86 8.62 -22.73
C LEU A 74 -26.26 7.66 -21.70
N ARG A 75 -26.28 6.35 -21.97
CA ARG A 75 -25.66 5.36 -21.07
C ARG A 75 -24.14 5.50 -21.02
N LEU A 76 -23.48 5.79 -22.15
CA LEU A 76 -22.05 6.03 -22.23
C LEU A 76 -21.68 7.32 -21.49
N PHE A 77 -22.40 8.42 -21.74
CA PHE A 77 -22.20 9.69 -21.05
C PHE A 77 -22.38 9.57 -19.53
N ILE A 78 -23.45 8.90 -19.09
CA ILE A 78 -23.70 8.62 -17.66
C ILE A 78 -22.56 7.76 -17.06
N TRP A 79 -22.00 6.84 -17.84
CA TRP A 79 -20.85 6.03 -17.44
C TRP A 79 -19.55 6.82 -17.33
N GLU A 80 -19.29 7.75 -18.26
CA GLU A 80 -18.15 8.68 -18.20
C GLU A 80 -18.19 9.54 -16.93
N LEU A 81 -19.39 9.99 -16.56
CA LEU A 81 -19.64 10.72 -15.31
C LEU A 81 -19.63 9.82 -14.05
N GLY A 82 -19.35 8.52 -14.17
CA GLY A 82 -19.30 7.59 -13.04
C GLY A 82 -20.67 7.21 -12.44
N VAL A 83 -21.76 7.70 -13.01
CA VAL A 83 -23.13 7.47 -12.53
C VAL A 83 -23.61 6.09 -13.03
N ARG A 84 -24.31 5.33 -12.17
CA ARG A 84 -24.78 3.95 -12.45
C ARG A 84 -23.68 2.96 -12.87
N THR A 85 -22.44 3.20 -12.47
CA THR A 85 -21.37 2.20 -12.57
C THR A 85 -21.68 0.99 -11.69
N PRO A 86 -21.30 -0.23 -12.11
CA PRO A 86 -21.42 -1.39 -11.24
C PRO A 86 -20.58 -1.16 -9.97
N SER A 87 -21.08 -1.59 -8.80
CA SER A 87 -20.29 -1.53 -7.57
C SER A 87 -19.01 -2.34 -7.71
N ASP A 88 -17.97 -2.01 -6.93
CA ASP A 88 -16.68 -2.72 -6.93
C ASP A 88 -16.87 -4.24 -6.89
N TRP A 89 -17.78 -4.69 -6.03
CA TRP A 89 -18.12 -6.09 -5.81
C TRP A 89 -18.84 -6.72 -7.00
N ALA A 90 -19.67 -5.95 -7.71
CA ALA A 90 -20.32 -6.39 -8.93
C ALA A 90 -19.32 -6.55 -10.09
N LEU A 91 -18.29 -5.69 -10.14
CA LEU A 91 -17.19 -5.81 -11.11
C LEU A 91 -16.34 -7.05 -10.80
N LEU A 92 -15.97 -7.24 -9.54
CA LEU A 92 -15.20 -8.42 -9.10
C LEU A 92 -15.98 -9.73 -9.29
N CYS A 93 -17.31 -9.70 -9.28
CA CYS A 93 -18.11 -10.86 -9.63
C CYS A 93 -18.03 -11.26 -11.11
N ARG A 94 -17.39 -10.48 -11.99
CA ARG A 94 -17.16 -10.84 -13.39
C ARG A 94 -15.90 -11.69 -13.54
N HIS A 95 -15.70 -12.24 -14.74
CA HIS A 95 -14.47 -12.91 -15.11
C HIS A 95 -13.39 -11.85 -15.38
N ILE A 96 -12.18 -12.04 -14.83
CA ILE A 96 -11.04 -11.18 -15.11
C ILE A 96 -10.38 -11.63 -16.41
N PRO A 97 -10.41 -10.83 -17.48
CA PRO A 97 -9.78 -11.21 -18.75
C PRO A 97 -8.25 -11.31 -18.59
N ARG A 98 -7.64 -12.30 -19.27
CA ARG A 98 -6.18 -12.51 -19.24
C ARG A 98 -5.38 -11.30 -19.73
N SER A 99 -5.99 -10.45 -20.56
CA SER A 99 -5.37 -9.20 -21.02
C SER A 99 -5.01 -8.23 -19.88
N LEU A 100 -5.61 -8.40 -18.69
CA LEU A 100 -5.32 -7.57 -17.53
C LEU A 100 -4.25 -8.17 -16.61
N GLU A 101 -3.72 -9.38 -16.91
CA GLU A 101 -2.63 -9.98 -16.13
C GLU A 101 -1.41 -9.07 -15.95
N PRO A 102 -0.98 -8.25 -16.94
CA PRO A 102 0.14 -7.32 -16.75
C PRO A 102 -0.12 -6.21 -15.72
N HIS A 103 -1.38 -5.85 -15.48
CA HIS A 103 -1.78 -4.77 -14.56
C HIS A 103 -2.08 -5.30 -13.15
N LEU A 104 -2.11 -6.61 -12.96
CA LEU A 104 -2.39 -7.26 -11.68
C LEU A 104 -1.08 -7.58 -10.95
N GLN A 105 -1.06 -7.38 -9.63
CA GLN A 105 0.08 -7.76 -8.82
C GLN A 105 0.13 -9.27 -8.60
N LYS A 106 1.31 -9.79 -8.27
CA LYS A 106 1.50 -11.20 -7.90
C LYS A 106 0.62 -11.54 -6.70
N GLY A 107 -0.31 -12.49 -6.86
CA GLY A 107 -1.28 -12.86 -5.82
C GLY A 107 -2.70 -12.30 -6.03
N ASP A 108 -2.89 -11.30 -6.89
CA ASP A 108 -4.21 -10.68 -7.09
C ASP A 108 -5.23 -11.64 -7.73
N ARG A 109 -4.75 -12.57 -8.56
CA ARG A 109 -5.60 -13.61 -9.16
C ARG A 109 -6.10 -14.59 -8.13
N GLU A 110 -5.22 -15.02 -7.24
CA GLU A 110 -5.52 -15.92 -6.14
C GLU A 110 -6.50 -15.27 -5.17
N ILE A 111 -6.34 -13.98 -4.90
CA ILE A 111 -7.29 -13.17 -4.10
C ILE A 111 -8.67 -13.16 -4.74
N VAL A 112 -8.76 -12.96 -6.06
CA VAL A 112 -10.04 -12.95 -6.77
C VAL A 112 -10.68 -14.34 -6.82
N GLU A 113 -9.90 -15.39 -7.02
CA GLU A 113 -10.40 -16.77 -6.98
C GLU A 113 -11.00 -17.12 -5.62
N VAL A 114 -10.32 -16.73 -4.54
CA VAL A 114 -10.83 -16.91 -3.18
C VAL A 114 -12.07 -16.06 -2.95
N PHE A 115 -12.09 -14.82 -3.43
CA PHE A 115 -13.28 -13.98 -3.41
C PHE A 115 -14.45 -14.64 -4.17
N HIS A 116 -14.22 -15.23 -5.34
CA HIS A 116 -15.24 -15.96 -6.09
C HIS A 116 -15.74 -17.19 -5.33
N ALA A 117 -14.84 -17.93 -4.70
CA ALA A 117 -15.18 -19.14 -3.94
C ALA A 117 -16.09 -18.84 -2.74
N VAL A 118 -15.81 -17.76 -2.00
CA VAL A 118 -16.57 -17.39 -0.79
C VAL A 118 -17.79 -16.53 -1.15
N TYR A 119 -17.58 -15.39 -1.80
CA TYR A 119 -18.62 -14.38 -2.01
C TYR A 119 -19.71 -14.84 -3.00
N ARG A 120 -19.34 -15.52 -4.10
CA ARG A 120 -20.37 -16.03 -5.04
C ARG A 120 -21.14 -17.22 -4.48
N ARG A 121 -20.49 -18.08 -3.69
CA ARG A 121 -21.14 -19.21 -3.01
C ARG A 121 -22.22 -18.69 -2.07
N ASP A 122 -21.86 -17.78 -1.17
CA ASP A 122 -22.78 -17.28 -0.16
C ASP A 122 -23.94 -16.51 -0.78
N ARG A 123 -23.69 -15.75 -1.84
CA ARG A 123 -24.74 -15.02 -2.55
C ARG A 123 -25.73 -15.94 -3.29
N ARG A 124 -25.25 -17.08 -3.80
CA ARG A 124 -26.15 -18.11 -4.36
C ARG A 124 -27.01 -18.73 -3.27
N ASN A 125 -26.44 -18.95 -2.10
CA ASN A 125 -27.13 -19.54 -0.95
C ASN A 125 -28.13 -18.58 -0.27
N SER A 126 -27.86 -17.27 -0.27
CA SER A 126 -28.73 -16.25 0.33
C SER A 126 -29.86 -15.77 -0.59
N HIS A 127 -29.88 -16.19 -1.87
CA HIS A 127 -30.84 -15.74 -2.89
C HIS A 127 -30.97 -14.20 -3.02
N GLU A 128 -29.94 -13.44 -2.62
CA GLU A 128 -29.96 -11.99 -2.67
C GLU A 128 -30.01 -11.46 -4.12
N LYS A 129 -31.18 -10.94 -4.51
CA LYS A 129 -31.39 -10.23 -5.77
C LYS A 129 -31.13 -8.74 -5.57
N GLY A 130 -30.24 -8.15 -6.39
CA GLY A 130 -29.98 -6.71 -6.38
C GLY A 130 -28.51 -6.32 -6.44
N ARG A 131 -28.17 -5.15 -5.90
CA ARG A 131 -26.80 -4.61 -5.89
C ARG A 131 -25.87 -5.47 -5.05
N CYS A 132 -24.61 -5.59 -5.47
CA CYS A 132 -23.57 -6.30 -4.72
C CYS A 132 -23.05 -5.40 -3.59
N PHE A 133 -23.18 -5.87 -2.35
CA PHE A 133 -22.69 -5.19 -1.15
C PHE A 133 -21.28 -5.62 -0.76
N GLN A 134 -20.65 -4.87 0.12
CA GLN A 134 -19.32 -5.19 0.63
C GLN A 134 -19.31 -6.55 1.37
N PRO A 135 -18.23 -7.36 1.24
CA PRO A 135 -18.09 -8.60 1.97
C PRO A 135 -18.21 -8.41 3.48
N THR A 136 -18.90 -9.32 4.14
CA THR A 136 -19.04 -9.32 5.61
C THR A 136 -17.73 -9.71 6.29
N LEU A 137 -17.58 -9.39 7.57
CA LEU A 137 -16.37 -9.75 8.33
C LEU A 137 -16.11 -11.27 8.33
N ASN A 138 -17.16 -12.08 8.42
CA ASN A 138 -17.05 -13.54 8.37
C ASN A 138 -16.51 -14.02 7.01
N GLN A 139 -16.99 -13.43 5.91
CA GLN A 139 -16.51 -13.73 4.58
C GLN A 139 -15.05 -13.33 4.39
N LEU A 140 -14.65 -12.17 4.91
CA LEU A 140 -13.26 -11.72 4.82
C LEU A 140 -12.32 -12.62 5.63
N GLN A 141 -12.75 -13.08 6.81
CA GLN A 141 -11.98 -14.02 7.62
C GLN A 141 -11.81 -15.36 6.89
N GLU A 142 -12.89 -15.90 6.30
CA GLU A 142 -12.83 -17.12 5.50
C GLU A 142 -11.90 -16.97 4.28
N MET A 143 -11.95 -15.82 3.60
CA MET A 143 -11.03 -15.50 2.50
C MET A 143 -9.58 -15.48 2.99
N CYS A 144 -9.29 -14.83 4.13
CA CYS A 144 -7.96 -14.82 4.72
C CYS A 144 -7.47 -16.24 5.06
N ASP A 145 -8.34 -17.11 5.57
CA ASP A 145 -7.99 -18.49 5.90
C ASP A 145 -7.70 -19.34 4.66
N LEU A 146 -8.41 -19.11 3.55
CA LEU A 146 -8.15 -19.76 2.25
C LEU A 146 -6.90 -19.23 1.53
N LEU A 147 -6.43 -18.02 1.87
CA LEU A 147 -5.21 -17.43 1.30
C LEU A 147 -3.92 -17.88 2.01
N LYS A 148 -3.99 -18.25 3.30
CA LYS A 148 -2.86 -18.82 4.06
C LYS A 148 -2.16 -20.01 3.36
N PRO A 149 -2.87 -21.05 2.88
CA PRO A 149 -2.22 -22.18 2.19
C PRO A 149 -1.60 -21.80 0.84
N LYS A 150 -2.02 -20.68 0.24
CA LYS A 150 -1.41 -20.12 -0.98
C LYS A 150 -0.21 -19.22 -0.71
N ASN A 151 0.30 -19.22 0.53
CA ASN A 151 1.44 -18.41 1.00
C ASN A 151 1.19 -16.89 0.97
N ILE A 152 -0.09 -16.47 1.03
CA ILE A 152 -0.51 -15.07 1.03
C ILE A 152 -1.07 -14.72 2.42
N ILE A 153 -0.28 -14.04 3.25
CA ILE A 153 -0.69 -13.60 4.60
C ILE A 153 -1.10 -12.13 4.53
N ILE A 154 -2.40 -11.86 4.48
CA ILE A 154 -2.96 -10.52 4.32
C ILE A 154 -3.97 -10.23 5.44
N SER A 155 -3.93 -9.00 5.98
CA SER A 155 -4.91 -8.52 6.97
C SER A 155 -6.23 -8.08 6.31
N HIS A 156 -7.35 -8.12 7.03
CA HIS A 156 -8.67 -7.74 6.52
C HIS A 156 -8.70 -6.39 5.77
N ARG A 157 -8.03 -5.36 6.32
CA ARG A 157 -7.96 -4.04 5.70
C ARG A 157 -7.20 -4.06 4.37
N LYS A 158 -6.07 -4.77 4.34
CA LYS A 158 -5.28 -4.94 3.12
C LYS A 158 -6.06 -5.75 2.08
N LEU A 159 -6.79 -6.79 2.48
CA LEU A 159 -7.61 -7.59 1.57
C LEU A 159 -8.70 -6.74 0.88
N ILE A 160 -9.42 -5.91 1.62
CA ILE A 160 -10.40 -4.98 1.05
C ILE A 160 -9.72 -4.00 0.08
N TYR A 161 -8.55 -3.48 0.45
CA TYR A 161 -7.79 -2.59 -0.41
C TYR A 161 -7.40 -3.26 -1.74
N HIS A 162 -6.84 -4.48 -1.70
CA HIS A 162 -6.52 -5.25 -2.90
C HIS A 162 -7.76 -5.50 -3.77
N LEU A 163 -8.89 -5.91 -3.18
CA LEU A 163 -10.13 -6.13 -3.91
C LEU A 163 -10.64 -4.85 -4.59
N LYS A 164 -10.66 -3.72 -3.89
CA LYS A 164 -11.07 -2.43 -4.45
C LYS A 164 -10.15 -2.00 -5.61
N ARG A 165 -8.84 -2.15 -5.44
CA ARG A 165 -7.87 -1.86 -6.50
C ARG A 165 -8.12 -2.70 -7.75
N ILE A 166 -8.33 -4.01 -7.60
CA ILE A 166 -8.64 -4.90 -8.72
C ILE A 166 -9.98 -4.50 -9.37
N ALA A 167 -10.97 -4.13 -8.56
CA ALA A 167 -12.25 -3.66 -9.07
C ALA A 167 -12.10 -2.40 -9.92
N GLU A 168 -11.20 -1.49 -9.56
CA GLU A 168 -10.90 -0.31 -10.37
C GLU A 168 -10.24 -0.66 -11.70
N ILE A 169 -9.25 -1.54 -11.69
CA ILE A 169 -8.61 -2.00 -12.94
C ILE A 169 -9.67 -2.56 -13.91
N LEU A 170 -10.63 -3.33 -13.38
CA LEU A 170 -11.76 -3.83 -14.16
C LEU A 170 -12.71 -2.72 -14.62
N ARG A 171 -12.92 -1.67 -13.81
CA ARG A 171 -13.72 -0.50 -14.18
C ARG A 171 -13.09 0.22 -15.36
N GLN A 172 -11.80 0.50 -15.28
CA GLN A 172 -11.04 1.19 -16.34
C GLN A 172 -10.98 0.37 -17.63
N ASP A 173 -10.76 -0.95 -17.56
CA ASP A 173 -10.83 -1.83 -18.74
C ASP A 173 -12.24 -1.86 -19.36
N THR A 174 -13.28 -1.94 -18.53
CA THR A 174 -14.66 -1.93 -19.03
C THR A 174 -15.00 -0.59 -19.69
N LEU A 175 -14.52 0.52 -19.14
CA LEU A 175 -14.73 1.84 -19.70
C LEU A 175 -13.96 2.00 -21.01
N TYR A 176 -12.67 1.70 -21.03
CA TYR A 176 -11.83 1.74 -22.23
C TYR A 176 -12.43 0.95 -23.40
N ARG A 177 -12.96 -0.26 -23.15
CA ARG A 177 -13.63 -1.06 -24.18
C ARG A 177 -14.89 -0.43 -24.76
N LYS A 178 -15.55 0.45 -24.00
CA LYS A 178 -16.83 1.06 -24.38
C LYS A 178 -16.70 2.45 -24.96
N THR A 179 -15.81 3.28 -24.42
CA THR A 179 -15.63 4.69 -24.82
C THR A 179 -14.39 4.89 -25.67
N GLY A 180 -13.48 3.90 -25.74
CA GLY A 180 -12.18 4.03 -26.41
C GLY A 180 -11.13 4.78 -25.59
N SER A 181 -11.49 5.25 -24.39
CA SER A 181 -10.63 6.02 -23.48
C SER A 181 -10.88 5.61 -22.01
N PRO A 182 -9.85 5.62 -21.15
CA PRO A 182 -10.03 5.44 -19.71
C PRO A 182 -10.73 6.66 -19.07
N GLN A 183 -11.18 6.51 -17.83
CA GLN A 183 -11.84 7.61 -17.12
C GLN A 183 -10.82 8.70 -16.84
N THR A 184 -11.05 9.88 -17.40
CA THR A 184 -10.26 11.06 -17.07
C THR A 184 -10.95 11.80 -15.93
N ILE A 185 -10.32 11.80 -14.76
CA ILE A 185 -10.73 12.66 -13.66
C ILE A 185 -10.06 14.02 -13.88
N PRO A 186 -10.81 15.13 -13.96
CA PRO A 186 -10.23 16.46 -14.07
C PRO A 186 -9.30 16.73 -12.88
N ILE A 187 -8.11 17.28 -13.15
CA ILE A 187 -7.11 17.64 -12.13
C ILE A 187 -7.67 18.71 -11.18
N GLU A 188 -8.49 19.59 -11.73
CA GLU A 188 -9.10 20.71 -11.03
C GLU A 188 -10.62 20.68 -11.24
N VAL A 189 -11.37 20.97 -10.18
CA VAL A 189 -12.83 21.12 -10.23
C VAL A 189 -13.14 22.55 -9.80
N TYR A 190 -14.08 23.17 -10.51
CA TYR A 190 -14.54 24.50 -10.15
C TYR A 190 -15.35 24.43 -8.84
N ASP A 191 -14.81 25.05 -7.79
CA ASP A 191 -15.49 25.17 -6.52
C ASP A 191 -16.34 26.43 -6.50
N LYS A 192 -17.66 26.24 -6.55
CA LYS A 192 -18.65 27.33 -6.47
C LYS A 192 -18.53 28.14 -5.19
N SER A 193 -18.00 27.58 -4.11
CA SER A 193 -17.85 28.29 -2.82
C SER A 193 -16.63 29.20 -2.78
N SER A 194 -15.58 28.85 -3.52
CA SER A 194 -14.33 29.62 -3.60
C SER A 194 -14.22 30.48 -4.87
N GLU A 195 -15.20 30.38 -5.79
CA GLU A 195 -15.19 30.94 -7.16
C GLU A 195 -13.88 30.66 -7.92
N ASN A 196 -13.22 29.54 -7.60
CA ASN A 196 -11.90 29.19 -8.12
C ASN A 196 -11.82 27.72 -8.46
N TYR A 197 -10.87 27.37 -9.32
CA TYR A 197 -10.50 25.99 -9.56
C TYR A 197 -9.69 25.46 -8.37
N VAL A 198 -10.18 24.39 -7.76
CA VAL A 198 -9.50 23.69 -6.66
C VAL A 198 -9.09 22.30 -7.12
N THR A 199 -8.00 21.78 -6.56
CA THR A 199 -7.56 20.41 -6.83
C THR A 199 -8.67 19.41 -6.52
N ASN A 200 -8.94 18.51 -7.46
CA ASN A 200 -9.99 17.52 -7.31
C ASN A 200 -9.65 16.54 -6.17
N LEU A 201 -10.32 16.68 -5.03
CA LEU A 201 -10.13 15.81 -3.85
C LEU A 201 -10.43 14.33 -4.13
N GLU A 202 -11.18 14.01 -5.19
CA GLU A 202 -11.45 12.63 -5.61
C GLU A 202 -10.21 11.91 -6.17
N LEU A 203 -9.16 12.65 -6.57
CA LEU A 203 -7.87 12.08 -6.96
C LEU A 203 -7.18 11.33 -5.80
N GLY A 204 -7.59 11.57 -4.56
CA GLY A 204 -7.01 10.93 -3.36
C GLY A 204 -7.30 9.43 -3.21
N TYR A 205 -8.13 8.83 -4.07
CA TYR A 205 -8.41 7.39 -4.04
C TYR A 205 -7.58 6.54 -5.03
N TYR A 206 -6.91 7.17 -6.00
CA TYR A 206 -6.19 6.47 -7.09
C TYR A 206 -4.82 7.05 -7.40
N THR A 207 -4.02 7.28 -6.38
CA THR A 207 -2.59 7.22 -6.57
C THR A 207 -2.11 5.91 -5.98
N ASP A 208 -1.46 5.10 -6.82
CA ASP A 208 -0.35 4.27 -6.37
C ASP A 208 0.39 5.02 -5.26
N THR A 209 0.77 4.32 -4.18
CA THR A 209 1.66 4.85 -3.14
C THR A 209 2.64 5.79 -3.83
N PRO A 210 2.62 7.12 -3.56
CA PRO A 210 3.37 8.08 -4.35
C PRO A 210 4.79 7.58 -4.57
N LEU A 211 5.36 7.79 -5.76
CA LEU A 211 6.71 7.30 -6.04
C LEU A 211 7.68 7.75 -4.93
N GLU A 212 7.48 8.95 -4.38
CA GLU A 212 8.24 9.44 -3.22
C GLU A 212 8.03 8.59 -1.96
N GLU A 213 6.84 8.06 -1.72
CA GLU A 213 6.54 7.18 -0.58
C GLU A 213 7.09 5.76 -0.79
N ILE A 214 7.08 5.24 -2.03
CA ILE A 214 7.74 3.98 -2.38
C ILE A 214 9.25 4.10 -2.21
N GLU A 215 9.86 5.17 -2.74
CA GLU A 215 11.29 5.46 -2.61
C GLU A 215 11.68 5.68 -1.14
N LEU A 216 10.85 6.40 -0.37
CA LEU A 216 11.09 6.59 1.05
C LEU A 216 10.99 5.28 1.84
N ASN A 217 10.04 4.41 1.50
CA ASN A 217 9.90 3.11 2.15
C ASN A 217 11.07 2.19 1.78
N GLN A 218 11.49 2.17 0.51
CA GLN A 218 12.67 1.44 0.07
C GLN A 218 13.94 1.95 0.79
N LEU A 219 14.13 3.27 0.86
CA LEU A 219 15.25 3.87 1.58
C LEU A 219 15.22 3.52 3.08
N LYS A 220 14.04 3.45 3.70
CA LYS A 220 13.89 3.00 5.09
C LYS A 220 14.28 1.54 5.26
N GLU A 221 13.86 0.66 4.35
CA GLU A 221 14.23 -0.76 4.36
C GLU A 221 15.73 -0.96 4.13
N ASP A 222 16.32 -0.22 3.19
CA ASP A 222 17.75 -0.22 2.90
C ASP A 222 18.55 0.29 4.12
N CYS A 223 18.14 1.40 4.73
CA CYS A 223 18.74 1.89 5.97
C CYS A 223 18.58 0.90 7.12
N HIS A 224 17.45 0.19 7.21
CA HIS A 224 17.22 -0.81 8.24
C HIS A 224 18.16 -1.99 8.10
N SER A 225 18.24 -2.57 6.90
CA SER A 225 19.12 -3.69 6.60
C SER A 225 20.60 -3.33 6.79
N LEU A 226 21.02 -2.14 6.33
CA LEU A 226 22.36 -1.62 6.53
C LEU A 226 22.69 -1.48 8.02
N PHE A 227 21.74 -1.00 8.82
CA PHE A 227 21.94 -0.85 10.27
C PHE A 227 22.13 -2.21 10.95
N GLU A 228 21.33 -3.22 10.60
CA GLU A 228 21.48 -4.56 11.17
C GLU A 228 22.83 -5.20 10.82
N GLU A 229 23.29 -5.02 9.57
CA GLU A 229 24.60 -5.49 9.12
C GLU A 229 25.73 -4.81 9.90
N VAL A 230 25.67 -3.48 10.04
CA VAL A 230 26.66 -2.71 10.81
C VAL A 230 26.66 -3.11 12.28
N LEU A 231 25.49 -3.31 12.88
CA LEU A 231 25.39 -3.74 14.27
C LEU A 231 25.99 -5.14 14.46
N TYR A 232 25.79 -6.06 13.52
CA TYR A 232 26.43 -7.37 13.55
C TYR A 232 27.96 -7.26 13.48
N GLU A 233 28.49 -6.46 12.55
CA GLU A 233 29.94 -6.22 12.43
C GLU A 233 30.55 -5.50 13.63
N ALA A 234 29.80 -4.59 14.27
CA ALA A 234 30.25 -3.90 15.47
C ALA A 234 30.29 -4.86 16.67
N ILE A 235 29.29 -5.73 16.79
CA ILE A 235 29.26 -6.77 17.83
C ILE A 235 30.43 -7.74 17.65
N SER A 236 30.68 -8.24 16.44
CA SER A 236 31.77 -9.18 16.18
C SER A 236 33.13 -8.60 16.56
N GLU A 237 33.41 -7.37 16.09
CA GLU A 237 34.68 -6.69 16.36
C GLU A 237 34.88 -6.42 17.85
N VAL A 238 33.85 -5.95 18.57
CA VAL A 238 33.98 -5.66 20.00
C VAL A 238 34.14 -6.94 20.82
N VAL A 239 33.48 -8.04 20.43
CA VAL A 239 33.69 -9.34 21.08
C VAL A 239 35.12 -9.84 20.86
N GLU A 240 35.62 -9.80 19.62
CA GLU A 240 36.99 -10.19 19.28
C GLU A 240 38.02 -9.33 20.02
N GLN A 241 37.85 -8.01 20.01
CA GLN A 241 38.73 -7.09 20.74
C GLN A 241 38.75 -7.38 22.24
N LYS A 242 37.58 -7.71 22.84
CA LYS A 242 37.52 -8.09 24.25
C LYS A 242 38.20 -9.42 24.55
N VAL A 243 38.08 -10.40 23.65
CA VAL A 243 38.82 -11.66 23.77
C VAL A 243 40.33 -11.39 23.71
N GLU A 244 40.80 -10.57 22.77
CA GLU A 244 42.22 -10.20 22.70
C GLU A 244 42.72 -9.45 23.94
N ASP A 245 41.96 -8.47 24.43
CA ASP A 245 42.30 -7.70 25.63
C ASP A 245 42.43 -8.63 26.85
N LEU A 246 41.52 -9.61 26.98
CA LEU A 246 41.57 -10.62 28.03
C LEU A 246 42.78 -11.56 27.86
N GLN A 247 43.13 -11.95 26.62
CA GLN A 247 44.32 -12.77 26.35
C GLN A 247 45.63 -12.06 26.74
N LYS A 248 45.71 -10.75 26.49
CA LYS A 248 46.87 -9.90 26.82
C LYS A 248 46.97 -9.62 28.33
N SER A 249 45.89 -9.83 29.09
CA SER A 249 45.86 -9.56 30.53
C SER A 249 46.50 -10.69 31.35
N LYS A 250 47.45 -10.33 32.23
CA LYS A 250 48.19 -11.27 33.09
C LYS A 250 47.30 -12.11 34.02
N GLY A 251 46.12 -11.60 34.40
CA GLY A 251 45.23 -12.25 35.38
C GLY A 251 43.97 -12.90 34.81
N TYR A 252 43.60 -12.59 33.55
CA TYR A 252 42.31 -13.01 32.97
C TYR A 252 42.44 -13.81 31.67
N LYS A 253 43.67 -14.17 31.27
CA LYS A 253 43.98 -14.90 30.04
C LYS A 253 43.18 -16.20 29.89
N SER A 254 43.00 -16.96 30.97
CA SER A 254 42.25 -18.22 30.97
C SER A 254 40.75 -18.04 30.65
N PHE A 255 40.20 -16.85 30.88
CA PHE A 255 38.79 -16.54 30.65
C PHE A 255 38.52 -15.96 29.26
N ALA A 256 39.57 -15.66 28.48
CA ALA A 256 39.39 -15.08 27.15
C ALA A 256 38.61 -16.00 26.21
N GLN A 257 38.91 -17.31 26.22
CA GLN A 257 38.17 -18.31 25.43
C GLN A 257 36.77 -18.59 26.00
N GLN A 258 36.55 -18.34 27.30
CA GLN A 258 35.26 -18.55 27.96
C GLN A 258 34.33 -17.34 27.83
N PHE A 259 34.84 -16.17 27.42
CA PHE A 259 34.08 -14.93 27.34
C PHE A 259 32.87 -15.00 26.41
N PRO A 260 32.97 -15.51 25.15
CA PRO A 260 31.81 -15.66 24.27
C PRO A 260 30.74 -16.60 24.86
N GLU A 261 31.17 -17.70 25.47
CA GLU A 261 30.28 -18.65 26.15
C GLU A 261 29.59 -18.00 27.36
N GLY A 262 30.30 -17.14 28.09
CA GLY A 262 29.75 -16.33 29.16
C GLY A 262 28.65 -15.37 28.70
N LEU A 263 28.87 -14.68 27.58
CA LEU A 263 27.85 -13.82 26.96
C LEU A 263 26.63 -14.63 26.53
N ARG A 264 26.84 -15.85 26.04
CA ARG A 264 25.77 -16.79 25.68
C ARG A 264 24.91 -17.15 26.89
N LEU A 265 25.53 -17.55 28.00
CA LEU A 265 24.80 -17.85 29.25
C LEU A 265 23.99 -16.65 29.75
N TYR A 266 24.53 -15.44 29.59
CA TYR A 266 23.88 -14.20 30.03
C TYR A 266 22.68 -13.79 29.15
N TYR A 267 22.81 -13.86 27.82
CA TYR A 267 21.78 -13.41 26.88
C TYR A 267 20.81 -14.50 26.43
N GLN A 268 21.24 -15.76 26.27
CA GLN A 268 20.35 -16.86 25.85
C GLN A 268 19.69 -17.58 27.03
N LYS A 269 20.47 -17.90 28.07
CA LYS A 269 19.96 -18.64 29.24
C LYS A 269 19.47 -17.72 30.37
N ASN A 270 19.50 -16.40 30.17
CA ASN A 270 19.12 -15.38 31.15
C ASN A 270 19.79 -15.53 32.52
N MET A 271 20.98 -16.14 32.56
CA MET A 271 21.73 -16.31 33.80
C MET A 271 22.29 -14.98 34.27
N SER A 272 22.23 -14.74 35.57
CA SER A 272 22.86 -13.58 36.19
C SER A 272 24.38 -13.75 36.25
N LEU A 273 25.12 -12.64 36.30
CA LEU A 273 26.58 -12.66 36.48
C LEU A 273 27.01 -13.44 37.73
N GLY A 274 26.16 -13.53 38.76
CA GLY A 274 26.42 -14.34 39.95
C GLY A 274 26.31 -15.85 39.72
N GLU A 275 25.39 -16.29 38.85
CA GLU A 275 25.28 -17.71 38.47
C GLU A 275 26.43 -18.11 37.55
N ILE A 276 26.81 -17.24 36.62
CA ILE A 276 27.98 -17.44 35.75
C ILE A 276 29.26 -17.50 36.59
N ALA A 277 29.42 -16.59 37.56
CA ALA A 277 30.57 -16.60 38.47
C ALA A 277 30.69 -17.91 39.27
N LYS A 278 29.57 -18.45 39.76
CA LYS A 278 29.53 -19.76 40.43
C LYS A 278 29.93 -20.90 39.49
N LEU A 279 29.44 -20.90 38.25
CA LEU A 279 29.80 -21.90 37.24
C LEU A 279 31.30 -21.87 36.90
N TRP A 280 31.90 -20.69 36.87
CA TRP A 280 33.32 -20.51 36.57
C TRP A 280 34.24 -20.60 37.80
N GLY A 281 33.68 -20.81 39.00
CA GLY A 281 34.45 -20.86 40.24
C GLY A 281 35.13 -19.55 40.63
N ILE A 282 34.65 -18.41 40.12
CA ILE A 282 35.23 -17.08 40.37
C ILE A 282 34.36 -16.23 41.30
N PRO A 283 34.96 -15.30 42.08
CA PRO A 283 34.20 -14.29 42.81
C PRO A 283 33.35 -13.41 41.88
N TRP A 284 32.15 -13.04 42.31
CA TRP A 284 31.25 -12.17 41.55
C TRP A 284 31.90 -10.84 41.10
N CYS A 285 32.77 -10.27 41.94
CA CYS A 285 33.52 -9.06 41.63
C CYS A 285 34.46 -9.24 40.42
N GLN A 286 35.03 -10.43 40.24
CA GLN A 286 35.86 -10.75 39.07
C GLN A 286 35.01 -10.92 37.82
N ALA A 287 33.85 -11.61 37.91
CA ALA A 287 32.92 -11.71 36.80
C ALA A 287 32.45 -10.33 36.31
N ARG A 288 32.08 -9.40 37.22
CA ARG A 288 31.71 -8.03 36.85
C ARG A 288 32.84 -7.29 36.11
N ARG A 289 34.11 -7.53 36.49
CA ARG A 289 35.28 -6.92 35.85
C ARG A 289 35.62 -7.52 34.49
N ILE A 290 35.34 -8.81 34.29
CA ILE A 290 35.54 -9.51 33.02
C ILE A 290 34.48 -9.06 32.01
N PHE A 291 33.20 -9.05 32.41
CA PHE A 291 32.12 -8.76 31.48
C PHE A 291 31.92 -7.26 31.21
N LYS A 292 32.02 -6.40 32.24
CA LYS A 292 31.78 -4.93 32.16
C LYS A 292 30.71 -4.56 31.12
N LEU A 293 29.50 -5.10 31.31
CA LEU A 293 28.47 -5.11 30.27
C LEU A 293 28.02 -3.71 29.83
N GLU A 294 28.06 -2.72 30.74
CA GLU A 294 27.81 -1.31 30.41
C GLU A 294 28.86 -0.79 29.41
N ASN A 295 30.14 -0.87 29.76
CA ASN A 295 31.23 -0.48 28.83
C ASN A 295 31.22 -1.29 27.53
N PHE A 296 30.77 -2.55 27.58
CA PHE A 296 30.63 -3.37 26.38
C PHE A 296 29.53 -2.81 25.47
N LEU A 297 28.36 -2.48 26.01
CA LEU A 297 27.30 -1.82 25.24
C LEU A 297 27.75 -0.47 24.69
N ASP A 298 28.36 0.37 25.53
CA ASP A 298 28.82 1.71 25.10
C ASP A 298 29.83 1.60 23.94
N ASN A 299 30.73 0.61 24.01
CA ASN A 299 31.70 0.35 22.95
C ASN A 299 31.02 -0.14 21.66
N VAL A 300 30.05 -1.06 21.76
CA VAL A 300 29.31 -1.52 20.58
C VAL A 300 28.50 -0.37 19.98
N GLN A 301 27.87 0.46 20.80
CA GLN A 301 27.15 1.64 20.36
C GLN A 301 28.06 2.58 19.58
N TYR A 302 29.20 2.98 20.16
CA TYR A 302 30.14 3.87 19.50
C TYR A 302 30.64 3.31 18.16
N ARG A 303 30.99 2.02 18.11
CA ARG A 303 31.41 1.36 16.87
C ARG A 303 30.30 1.25 15.83
N THR A 304 29.06 1.02 16.28
CA THR A 304 27.89 0.98 15.39
C THR A 304 27.66 2.34 14.76
N GLU A 305 27.70 3.42 15.55
CA GLU A 305 27.57 4.80 15.06
C GLU A 305 28.67 5.13 14.03
N GLU A 306 29.93 4.87 14.37
CA GLU A 306 31.08 5.15 13.51
C GLU A 306 30.97 4.41 12.16
N LYS A 307 30.71 3.10 12.19
CA LYS A 307 30.60 2.28 10.98
C LYS A 307 29.36 2.63 10.16
N PHE A 308 28.25 2.96 10.80
CA PHE A 308 27.01 3.29 10.09
C PHE A 308 27.13 4.61 9.34
N ILE A 309 27.74 5.63 9.98
CA ILE A 309 28.11 6.88 9.30
C ILE A 309 29.04 6.59 8.13
N ALA A 310 30.11 5.80 8.36
CA ALA A 310 31.07 5.48 7.30
C ALA A 310 30.45 4.73 6.11
N LYS A 311 29.52 3.79 6.35
CA LYS A 311 28.81 3.08 5.27
C LYS A 311 27.82 3.99 4.54
N ILE A 312 27.02 4.79 5.25
CA ILE A 312 26.10 5.76 4.63
C ILE A 312 26.87 6.74 3.73
N SER A 313 28.00 7.29 4.21
CA SER A 313 28.83 8.19 3.41
C SER A 313 29.43 7.52 2.16
N LYS A 314 29.77 6.23 2.23
CA LYS A 314 30.29 5.45 1.07
C LYS A 314 29.20 5.07 0.06
N THR A 315 27.97 4.82 0.52
CA THR A 315 26.85 4.49 -0.36
C THR A 315 26.35 5.75 -1.10
N ASN A 316 26.30 6.89 -0.41
CA ASN A 316 25.82 8.16 -0.94
C ASN A 316 26.79 8.89 -1.87
N THR A 317 28.04 8.43 -1.99
CA THR A 317 29.04 9.04 -2.89
C THR A 317 28.85 8.64 -4.36
N LYS A 318 27.98 7.67 -4.68
CA LYS A 318 27.76 7.20 -6.06
C LYS A 318 26.56 7.83 -6.78
N SER A 319 25.67 8.51 -6.08
CA SER A 319 24.49 9.16 -6.69
C SER A 319 24.12 10.45 -5.96
N GLN A 320 24.33 11.57 -6.65
CA GLN A 320 23.63 12.85 -6.49
C GLN A 320 23.96 13.79 -5.31
N LEU A 321 24.96 13.51 -4.46
CA LEU A 321 25.32 14.43 -3.36
C LEU A 321 26.63 15.21 -3.52
N ALA A 322 27.30 15.15 -4.68
CA ALA A 322 28.54 15.90 -4.91
C ALA A 322 28.39 17.44 -4.77
N THR A 323 27.17 17.95 -4.65
CA THR A 323 26.87 19.38 -4.50
C THR A 323 26.29 19.77 -3.14
N ILE A 324 26.00 18.83 -2.23
CA ILE A 324 25.30 19.14 -0.97
C ILE A 324 26.21 18.96 0.25
N CYS A 325 26.55 20.10 0.82
CA CYS A 325 27.02 20.35 2.20
C CYS A 325 28.50 20.13 2.56
N ASN A 326 29.28 21.21 2.37
CA ASN A 326 30.52 21.48 3.12
C ASN A 326 30.27 22.23 4.46
N SER A 327 29.01 22.29 4.95
CA SER A 327 28.70 22.96 6.22
C SER A 327 28.97 22.02 7.40
N PRO A 328 29.87 22.37 8.34
CA PRO A 328 30.20 21.54 9.49
C PRO A 328 29.00 21.34 10.44
N ASP A 329 28.12 22.33 10.56
CA ASP A 329 26.93 22.25 11.42
C ASP A 329 25.89 21.25 10.88
N TYR A 330 25.75 21.16 9.56
CA TYR A 330 24.87 20.18 8.93
C TYR A 330 25.36 18.74 9.15
N LEU A 331 26.67 18.51 8.99
CA LEU A 331 27.27 17.20 9.27
C LEU A 331 27.12 16.80 10.74
N LYS A 332 27.22 17.76 11.66
CA LYS A 332 26.98 17.55 13.08
C LYS A 332 25.54 17.13 13.36
N ASN A 333 24.56 17.81 12.75
CA ASN A 333 23.15 17.46 12.89
C ASN A 333 22.86 16.06 12.33
N VAL A 334 23.40 15.71 11.16
CA VAL A 334 23.23 14.37 10.58
C VAL A 334 23.82 13.29 11.48
N ALA A 335 25.01 13.52 12.04
CA ALA A 335 25.63 12.58 12.98
C ALA A 335 24.80 12.43 14.27
N GLU A 336 24.20 13.51 14.77
CA GLU A 336 23.35 13.49 15.95
C GLU A 336 22.02 12.77 15.70
N GLU A 337 21.39 12.97 14.55
CA GLU A 337 20.19 12.23 14.14
C GLU A 337 20.47 10.73 13.98
N ILE A 338 21.62 10.35 13.40
CA ILE A 338 22.04 8.96 13.31
C ILE A 338 22.25 8.35 14.70
N ARG A 339 22.88 9.08 15.62
CA ARG A 339 23.07 8.66 17.00
C ARG A 339 21.72 8.45 17.70
N ASN A 340 20.80 9.40 17.56
CA ASN A 340 19.45 9.32 18.12
C ASN A 340 18.67 8.12 17.54
N TYR A 341 18.81 7.86 16.25
CA TYR A 341 18.23 6.68 15.61
C TYR A 341 18.77 5.38 16.21
N ALA A 342 20.08 5.22 16.35
CA ALA A 342 20.70 4.03 16.94
C ALA A 342 20.28 3.82 18.41
N LEU A 343 20.28 4.90 19.19
CA LEU A 343 19.85 4.91 20.59
C LEU A 343 18.41 4.44 20.73
N ASN A 344 17.48 5.08 20.02
CA ASN A 344 16.05 4.78 20.11
C ASN A 344 15.71 3.39 19.58
N LYS A 345 16.34 2.97 18.49
CA LYS A 345 16.05 1.69 17.85
C LYS A 345 16.56 0.49 18.65
N THR A 346 17.73 0.61 19.28
CA THR A 346 18.43 -0.57 19.84
C THR A 346 18.94 -0.37 21.26
N PHE A 347 19.72 0.69 21.51
CA PHE A 347 20.52 0.76 22.74
C PHE A 347 19.72 1.17 23.97
N ASN A 348 18.67 1.99 23.85
CA ASN A 348 17.78 2.32 24.98
C ASN A 348 17.15 1.05 25.58
N HIS A 349 16.68 0.15 24.71
CA HIS A 349 16.14 -1.14 25.13
C HIS A 349 17.23 -2.05 25.71
N ALA A 350 18.42 -2.08 25.12
CA ALA A 350 19.54 -2.89 25.63
C ALA A 350 20.04 -2.41 27.01
N HIS A 351 20.17 -1.10 27.23
CA HIS A 351 20.52 -0.52 28.54
C HIS A 351 19.44 -0.82 29.58
N ALA A 352 18.16 -0.66 29.22
CA ALA A 352 17.05 -1.02 30.10
C ALA A 352 17.09 -2.51 30.48
N GLU A 353 17.49 -3.40 29.58
CA GLU A 353 17.63 -4.84 29.84
C GLU A 353 18.79 -5.19 30.78
N ILE A 354 19.90 -4.43 30.75
CA ILE A 354 21.01 -4.60 31.70
C ILE A 354 20.62 -4.11 33.10
N LEU A 355 19.91 -2.99 33.17
CA LEU A 355 19.46 -2.37 34.42
C LEU A 355 18.29 -3.13 35.05
N SER A 356 17.45 -3.79 34.25
CA SER A 356 16.33 -4.58 34.72
C SER A 356 16.80 -5.86 35.42
N GLY A 357 16.30 -6.06 36.64
CA GLY A 357 16.70 -7.14 37.55
C GLY A 357 16.47 -8.57 37.05
N LYS A 358 17.04 -9.52 37.79
CA LYS A 358 17.14 -10.96 37.46
C LYS A 358 15.80 -11.56 36.99
N LYS A 359 15.81 -12.19 35.80
CA LYS A 359 14.77 -13.07 35.18
C LYS A 359 13.87 -12.47 34.10
N GLN A 360 14.07 -11.22 33.67
CA GLN A 360 13.42 -10.72 32.44
C GLN A 360 14.04 -11.38 31.20
N LYS A 361 13.22 -11.77 30.22
CA LYS A 361 13.71 -12.27 28.93
C LYS A 361 14.32 -11.09 28.17
N LYS A 362 15.61 -11.21 27.80
CA LYS A 362 16.30 -10.21 26.97
C LYS A 362 15.98 -10.44 25.51
N ASN A 363 15.19 -9.54 24.93
CA ASN A 363 14.65 -9.65 23.57
C ASN A 363 14.92 -8.39 22.73
N SER A 364 15.73 -7.44 23.21
CA SER A 364 16.17 -6.28 22.43
C SER A 364 16.81 -6.72 21.11
N LEU A 365 16.75 -5.84 20.10
CA LEU A 365 17.40 -6.07 18.81
C LEU A 365 18.90 -6.39 18.97
N PHE A 366 19.55 -5.72 19.94
CA PHE A 366 20.92 -6.02 20.36
C PHE A 366 21.08 -7.47 20.84
N ALA A 367 20.23 -7.92 21.77
CA ALA A 367 20.28 -9.28 22.27
C ALA A 367 20.04 -10.31 21.16
N GLN A 368 19.11 -10.06 20.24
CA GLN A 368 18.82 -10.95 19.11
C GLN A 368 20.01 -11.08 18.16
N ILE A 369 20.63 -9.97 17.75
CA ILE A 369 21.79 -9.97 16.86
C ILE A 369 23.01 -10.60 17.55
N LEU A 370 23.24 -10.31 18.84
CA LEU A 370 24.30 -10.94 19.61
C LEU A 370 24.10 -12.46 19.74
N GLN A 371 22.87 -12.91 19.98
CA GLN A 371 22.55 -14.34 20.02
C GLN A 371 22.79 -15.01 18.66
N ARG A 372 22.46 -14.34 17.55
CA ARG A 372 22.74 -14.82 16.19
C ARG A 372 24.25 -14.97 15.95
N TYR A 373 25.03 -13.95 16.29
CA TYR A 373 26.50 -14.00 16.19
C TYR A 373 27.09 -15.15 17.02
N LEU A 374 26.69 -15.29 18.28
CA LEU A 374 27.18 -16.36 19.16
C LEU A 374 26.79 -17.77 18.67
N ASN A 375 25.64 -17.93 18.02
CA ASN A 375 25.26 -19.21 17.41
C ASN A 375 26.10 -19.53 16.17
N ASN A 376 26.43 -18.53 15.35
CA ASN A 376 27.28 -18.71 14.18
C ASN A 376 28.71 -19.13 14.58
N LEU A 377 29.28 -18.55 15.63
CA LEU A 377 30.59 -18.96 16.17
C LEU A 377 30.65 -20.43 16.61
N ILE A 378 29.53 -21.01 17.06
CA ILE A 378 29.47 -22.43 17.44
C ILE A 378 29.40 -23.31 16.21
N ALA A 379 28.64 -22.90 15.18
CA ALA A 379 28.53 -23.64 13.93
C ALA A 379 29.86 -23.68 13.15
N GLU A 380 30.73 -22.69 13.32
CA GLU A 380 32.08 -22.66 12.76
C GLU A 380 33.10 -23.47 13.57
N ALA A 381 32.81 -23.74 14.86
CA ALA A 381 33.69 -24.50 15.76
C ALA A 381 33.32 -25.99 15.88
N ALA A 382 32.15 -26.40 15.37
CA ALA A 382 31.65 -27.77 15.30
C ALA A 382 31.86 -28.35 13.90
#